data_AF-A0A817FFP5-F1
#
_entry.id   AF-A0A817FFP5-F1
#
_cell.length_a   1.000
_cell.length_b   1.000
_cell.length_c   1.000
_cell.angle_alpha   90.00
_cell.angle_beta   90.00
_cell.angle_gamma   90.00
#
_symmetry.space_group_name_H-M   'P 1'
#
loop_
_entity.id
_entity.type
_entity.pdbx_description
1 polymer ?
#
loop_
_entity_poly.entity_id
_entity_poly.type
_entity_poly.pdbx_seq_one_letter_code
_entity_poly.pdbx_strand_id
1 'polypeptide(L)'
;MKPSTITSSPVYIKIHVNGQQTEAIVDTGSTISIIHLKFLKTIHHKNFIYKNHTRQTANSTPLNIVGQIKLEIKIKSIMTYVVAHVATNLITSILL
;
A
#
# COMPACT_ATOMS: atom_id res chain seq x y z
N MET A 1 -33.00 9.70 15.44
CA MET A 1 -31.93 10.46 14.74
C MET A 1 -31.31 9.55 13.68
N LYS A 2 -31.30 9.97 12.42
CA LYS A 2 -30.69 9.20 11.32
C LYS A 2 -29.18 9.52 11.33
N PRO A 3 -28.26 8.54 11.34
CA PRO A 3 -26.85 8.85 11.28
C PRO A 3 -26.55 9.51 9.93
N SER A 4 -26.02 10.72 9.96
CA SER A 4 -25.42 11.34 8.79
C SER A 4 -24.13 10.58 8.46
N THR A 5 -24.18 9.71 7.46
CA THR A 5 -22.99 9.08 6.88
C THR A 5 -22.15 10.16 6.21
N ILE A 6 -21.14 10.66 6.92
CA ILE A 6 -20.11 11.51 6.32
C ILE A 6 -19.27 10.58 5.44
N THR A 7 -19.48 10.63 4.13
CA THR A 7 -18.60 9.95 3.17
C THR A 7 -17.28 10.70 3.13
N SER A 8 -16.28 10.23 3.89
CA SER A 8 -14.92 10.75 3.79
C SER A 8 -14.27 10.19 2.53
N SER A 9 -13.84 11.07 1.62
CA SER A 9 -13.02 10.67 0.49
C SER A 9 -11.67 10.10 0.98
N PRO A 10 -11.07 9.14 0.24
CA PRO A 10 -9.74 8.66 0.59
C PRO A 10 -8.73 9.81 0.61
N VAL A 11 -7.82 9.78 1.59
CA VAL A 11 -6.76 10.79 1.70
C VAL A 11 -5.56 10.30 0.88
N TYR A 12 -5.18 11.07 -0.13
CA TYR A 12 -4.00 10.80 -0.95
C TYR A 12 -2.86 11.72 -0.56
N ILE A 13 -1.65 11.17 -0.48
CA ILE A 13 -0.43 11.93 -0.23
C ILE A 13 0.60 11.68 -1.32
N LYS A 14 1.25 12.76 -1.77
CA LYS A 14 2.39 12.68 -2.70
C LYS A 14 3.63 12.24 -1.95
N ILE A 15 4.24 11.16 -2.40
CA ILE A 15 5.42 10.57 -1.80
C ILE A 15 6.44 10.17 -2.88
N HIS A 16 7.67 9.91 -2.47
CA HIS A 16 8.60 9.14 -3.28
C HIS A 16 8.78 7.76 -2.65
N VAL A 17 8.62 6.71 -3.45
CA VAL A 17 8.87 5.32 -3.07
C VAL A 17 10.13 4.87 -3.78
N ASN A 18 11.20 4.60 -3.03
CA ASN A 18 12.53 4.30 -3.57
C ASN A 18 12.96 5.31 -4.67
N GLY A 19 12.70 6.59 -4.44
CA GLY A 19 13.03 7.68 -5.35
C GLY A 19 12.01 7.96 -6.47
N GLN A 20 11.05 7.08 -6.75
CA GLN A 20 10.00 7.32 -7.75
C GLN A 20 8.81 8.05 -7.13
N GLN A 21 8.42 9.17 -7.73
CA GLN A 21 7.25 9.93 -7.29
C GLN A 21 5.95 9.18 -7.59
N THR A 22 5.07 9.11 -6.60
CA THR A 22 3.73 8.50 -6.72
C THR A 22 2.78 9.12 -5.69
N GLU A 23 1.53 8.66 -5.70
CA GLU A 23 0.55 8.93 -4.64
C GLU A 23 0.33 7.66 -3.82
N ALA A 24 0.17 7.82 -2.52
CA ALA A 24 -0.26 6.75 -1.62
C ALA A 24 -1.57 7.12 -0.94
N ILE A 25 -2.40 6.11 -0.66
CA ILE A 25 -3.60 6.27 0.14
C ILE A 25 -3.20 6.18 1.62
N VAL A 26 -3.70 7.09 2.45
CA VAL A 26 -3.60 6.98 3.90
C VAL A 26 -4.86 6.27 4.40
N ASP A 27 -4.70 5.00 4.78
CA ASP A 27 -5.77 4.18 5.33
C ASP A 27 -5.49 3.79 6.79
N THR A 28 -6.22 4.40 7.72
CA THR A 28 -6.10 4.11 9.16
C THR A 28 -6.89 2.86 9.60
N GLY A 29 -7.75 2.33 8.73
CA GLY A 29 -8.49 1.08 8.97
C GLY A 29 -7.66 -0.18 8.65
N SER A 30 -6.50 -0.01 8.01
CA SER A 30 -5.63 -1.10 7.61
C SER A 30 -4.52 -1.35 8.64
N THR A 31 -4.34 -2.61 9.03
CA THR A 31 -3.26 -3.03 9.96
C THR A 31 -1.91 -3.24 9.28
N ILE A 32 -1.88 -3.23 7.94
CA ILE A 32 -0.69 -3.46 7.14
C ILE A 32 -0.64 -2.46 5.98
N SER A 33 0.57 -2.05 5.60
CA SER A 33 0.79 -1.40 4.31
C SER A 33 0.85 -2.41 3.18
N ILE A 34 0.31 -2.05 2.02
CA ILE A 34 0.17 -2.91 0.85
C ILE A 34 0.67 -2.16 -0.39
N ILE A 35 1.51 -2.80 -1.19
CA ILE A 35 1.94 -2.30 -2.51
C ILE A 35 1.46 -3.27 -3.59
N HIS A 36 0.90 -2.74 -4.68
CA HIS A 36 0.54 -3.56 -5.82
C HIS A 36 1.80 -4.03 -6.57
N LEU A 37 1.89 -5.32 -6.93
CA LEU A 37 3.02 -5.93 -7.64
C LEU A 37 3.41 -5.18 -8.94
N LYS A 38 2.43 -4.77 -9.75
CA LYS A 38 2.65 -3.91 -10.93
C LYS A 38 3.47 -2.65 -10.61
N PHE A 39 3.14 -1.91 -9.55
CA PHE A 39 3.91 -0.72 -9.18
C PHE A 39 5.30 -1.07 -8.66
N LEU A 40 5.41 -2.13 -7.85
CA LEU A 40 6.71 -2.62 -7.39
C LEU A 40 7.66 -2.94 -8.56
N LYS A 41 7.15 -3.50 -9.67
CA LYS A 41 7.93 -3.78 -10.88
C LYS A 41 8.45 -2.52 -11.59
N THR A 42 7.89 -1.34 -11.31
CA THR A 42 8.33 -0.08 -11.92
C THR A 42 9.42 0.63 -11.12
N ILE A 43 9.58 0.30 -9.83
CA ILE A 43 10.56 0.93 -8.95
C ILE A 43 11.78 0.04 -8.74
N HIS A 44 12.96 0.65 -8.60
CA HIS A 44 14.13 -0.09 -8.13
C HIS A 44 13.91 -0.55 -6.69
N HIS A 45 14.21 -1.81 -6.39
CA HIS A 45 14.06 -2.34 -5.05
C HIS A 45 15.03 -3.49 -4.82
N LYS A 46 15.39 -3.71 -3.55
CA LYS A 46 16.26 -4.79 -3.10
C LYS A 46 15.54 -5.56 -1.98
N ASN A 47 15.96 -6.79 -1.73
CA ASN A 47 15.52 -7.58 -0.57
C ASN A 47 14.01 -7.86 -0.55
N PHE A 48 13.41 -8.19 -1.69
CA PHE A 48 12.06 -8.75 -1.72
C PHE A 48 12.06 -10.14 -1.07
N ILE A 49 11.19 -10.35 -0.10
CA ILE A 49 11.06 -11.62 0.62
C ILE A 49 9.80 -12.33 0.11
N TYR A 50 10.00 -13.46 -0.57
CA TYR A 50 8.91 -14.30 -1.03
C TYR A 50 8.17 -14.92 0.16
N LYS A 51 6.85 -14.68 0.25
CA LYS A 51 5.98 -15.24 1.30
C LYS A 51 4.53 -15.24 0.85
N ASN A 52 4.13 -16.32 0.20
CA ASN A 52 2.78 -16.48 -0.31
C ASN A 52 1.79 -16.72 0.82
N HIS A 53 0.75 -15.90 0.89
CA HIS A 53 -0.41 -16.14 1.74
C HIS A 53 -1.61 -15.32 1.25
N THR A 54 -2.80 -15.71 1.68
CA THR A 54 -4.04 -14.97 1.38
C THR A 54 -4.54 -14.33 2.66
N ARG A 55 -4.97 -13.08 2.57
CA ARG A 55 -5.73 -12.37 3.61
C ARG A 55 -7.16 -12.14 3.14
N GLN A 56 -8.07 -11.85 4.06
CA GLN A 56 -9.41 -11.39 3.71
C GLN A 56 -9.48 -9.88 3.88
N THR A 57 -10.09 -9.20 2.92
CA THR A 57 -10.42 -7.78 3.03
C THR A 57 -11.70 -7.59 3.84
N ALA A 58 -12.06 -6.34 4.13
CA ALA A 58 -13.27 -6.01 4.91
C ALA A 58 -14.58 -6.51 4.27
N ASN A 59 -14.61 -6.74 2.95
CA ASN A 59 -15.77 -7.29 2.25
C ASN A 59 -15.64 -8.80 1.98
N SER A 60 -14.77 -9.50 2.72
CA SER A 60 -14.51 -10.93 2.61
C SER A 60 -13.95 -11.39 1.27
N THR A 61 -13.47 -10.48 0.43
CA THR A 61 -12.75 -10.86 -0.81
C THR A 61 -11.30 -11.26 -0.49
N PRO A 62 -10.75 -12.26 -1.20
CA PRO A 62 -9.38 -12.69 -0.99
C PRO A 62 -8.38 -11.67 -1.51
N LEU A 63 -7.41 -11.29 -0.67
CA LEU A 63 -6.23 -10.51 -1.03
C LEU A 63 -5.02 -11.42 -1.09
N ASN A 64 -4.47 -11.61 -2.28
CA ASN A 64 -3.36 -12.51 -2.54
C ASN A 64 -2.03 -11.77 -2.37
N ILE A 65 -1.26 -12.17 -1.37
CA ILE A 65 0.06 -11.63 -1.06
C ILE A 65 1.13 -12.59 -1.58
N VAL A 66 2.10 -12.07 -2.33
CA VAL A 66 3.23 -12.85 -2.88
C VAL A 66 4.53 -12.67 -2.09
N GLY A 67 4.56 -11.71 -1.18
CA GLY A 67 5.72 -11.45 -0.33
C GLY A 67 5.65 -10.14 0.41
N GLN A 68 6.79 -9.73 0.94
CA GLN A 68 6.96 -8.50 1.69
C GLN A 68 8.23 -7.79 1.23
N ILE A 69 8.26 -6.47 1.36
CA ILE A 69 9.41 -5.67 1.00
C ILE A 69 9.54 -4.44 1.89
N LYS A 70 10.78 -4.06 2.21
CA LYS A 70 11.09 -2.79 2.86
C LYS A 70 11.27 -1.71 1.79
N LEU A 71 10.44 -0.69 1.85
CA LEU A 71 10.45 0.46 0.94
C LEU A 71 11.01 1.68 1.68
N GLU A 72 11.85 2.45 1.00
CA GLU A 72 12.21 3.81 1.39
C GLU A 72 11.10 4.75 0.96
N ILE A 73 10.58 5.53 1.90
CA ILE A 73 9.49 6.48 1.66
C ILE A 73 9.98 7.88 2.02
N LYS A 74 9.85 8.80 1.08
CA LYS A 74 10.09 10.23 1.31
C LYS A 74 8.79 11.02 1.19
N ILE A 75 8.42 11.69 2.28
CA ILE A 75 7.27 12.59 2.36
C ILE A 75 7.81 13.99 2.62
N LYS A 76 7.71 14.88 1.61
CA LYS A 76 8.37 16.20 1.64
C LYS A 76 9.88 16.06 1.95
N SER A 77 10.34 16.56 3.09
CA SER A 77 11.73 16.48 3.56
C SER A 77 12.02 15.28 4.46
N ILE A 78 11.00 14.52 4.88
CA ILE A 78 11.14 13.41 5.83
C ILE A 78 11.37 12.12 5.05
N MET A 79 12.45 11.41 5.39
CA MET A 79 12.68 10.04 4.93
C MET A 79 12.37 9.04 6.04
N THR A 80 11.73 7.94 5.67
CA THR A 80 11.42 6.82 6.55
C THR A 80 11.41 5.52 5.76
N TYR A 81 11.19 4.39 6.45
CA TYR A 81 11.05 3.09 5.83
C TYR A 81 9.74 2.43 6.25
N VAL A 82 9.09 1.76 5.30
CA VAL A 82 7.86 1.00 5.53
C VAL A 82 8.04 -0.43 5.05
N VAL A 83 7.54 -1.40 5.82
CA VAL A 83 7.44 -2.78 5.36
C VAL A 83 6.05 -2.96 4.73
N ALA A 84 6.01 -3.17 3.42
CA ALA A 84 4.79 -3.35 2.66
C ALA A 84 4.60 -4.82 2.25
N HIS A 85 3.36 -5.30 2.32
CA HIS A 85 2.95 -6.58 1.73
C HIS A 85 2.69 -6.39 0.24
N VAL A 86 3.16 -7.31 -0.59
CA VAL A 86 3.05 -7.19 -2.04
C VAL A 86 1.84 -7.98 -2.53
N ALA A 87 0.81 -7.28 -2.98
CA ALA A 87 -0.44 -7.87 -3.44
C ALA A 87 -0.51 -7.98 -4.97
N THR A 88 -1.21 -9.00 -5.49
CA THR A 88 -1.38 -9.21 -6.94
C THR A 88 -2.75 -8.80 -7.47
N ASN A 89 -3.75 -8.71 -6.59
CA ASN A 89 -5.15 -8.46 -6.93
C ASN A 89 -5.75 -7.30 -6.12
N LEU A 90 -4.96 -6.24 -5.92
CA LEU A 90 -5.45 -5.00 -5.32
C LEU A 90 -6.17 -4.18 -6.40
N ILE A 91 -7.33 -3.60 -6.08
CA ILE A 91 -8.15 -2.81 -7.04
C ILE A 91 -7.38 -1.58 -7.55
N THR A 92 -6.50 -1.03 -6.72
CA THR A 92 -5.62 0.09 -7.08
C THR A 92 -4.20 -0.38 -7.34
N SER A 93 -3.50 0.31 -8.25
CA SER A 93 -2.10 0.02 -8.59
C SER A 93 -1.10 0.88 -7.80
N ILE A 94 -1.48 1.40 -6.63
CA ILE A 94 -0.64 2.28 -5.80
C ILE A 94 -0.30 1.66 -4.43
N LEU A 95 0.41 2.40 -3.60
CA LEU A 95 0.71 2.06 -2.20
C LEU A 95 -0.46 2.49 -1.30
N LEU A 96 -0.83 1.62 -0.35
CA LEU A 96 -1.79 1.86 0.72
C LEU A 96 -1.13 1.58 2.08
#